data_AF-A0AA36D9F0-F1
#
_entry.id   AF-A0AA36D9F0-F1
#
_cell.length_a   1.000
_cell.length_b   1.000
_cell.length_c   1.000
_cell.angle_alpha   90.00
_cell.angle_beta   90.00
_cell.angle_gamma   90.00
#
_symmetry.space_group_name_H-M   'P 1'
#
loop_
_entity.id
_entity.type
_entity.pdbx_description
1 polymer ?
#
loop_
_entity_poly.entity_id
_entity_poly.type
_entity_poly.pdbx_seq_one_letter_code
_entity_poly.pdbx_strand_id
1 'polypeptide(L)'
;MLFFLLVAILPAIRAQDQYLPTRCETCVLLGREFDDYLMKTKKRSETHMVEGMDNICKNLIAYRLHKEHEGLARFQKQDSQTMEGLKKLREQGVQVELGLPPEFWDQPSVEIAELQRICETIIEQYEDVVETWYWKKGWNFMGEVCQHRVLRGGDLSCLPKLDPEPANEENEF
;
A
#
# COMPACT_ATOMS: atom_id res chain seq x y z
N MET A 1 -16.81 -37.04 19.51
CA MET A 1 -17.60 -35.79 19.63
C MET A 1 -16.77 -34.51 19.76
N LEU A 2 -15.48 -34.56 20.12
CA LEU A 2 -14.60 -33.37 20.15
C LEU A 2 -14.08 -32.89 18.78
N PHE A 3 -14.13 -33.73 17.74
CA PHE A 3 -13.62 -33.39 16.40
C PHE A 3 -14.54 -32.43 15.62
N PHE A 4 -15.84 -32.43 15.91
CA PHE A 4 -16.80 -31.54 15.24
C PHE A 4 -16.79 -30.10 15.79
N LEU A 5 -16.27 -29.89 17.00
CA LEU A 5 -16.17 -28.55 17.61
C LEU A 5 -15.00 -27.73 17.04
N LEU A 6 -13.93 -28.37 16.55
CA LEU A 6 -12.79 -27.67 15.95
C LEU A 6 -13.09 -27.13 14.54
N VAL A 7 -14.00 -27.76 13.80
CA VAL A 7 -14.35 -27.33 12.43
C VAL A 7 -15.26 -26.09 12.41
N ALA A 8 -16.04 -25.88 13.48
CA ALA A 8 -16.98 -24.75 13.57
C ALA A 8 -16.33 -23.41 13.96
N ILE A 9 -15.07 -23.41 14.42
CA ILE A 9 -14.34 -22.19 14.83
C ILE A 9 -13.52 -21.60 13.66
N LEU A 10 -13.22 -22.40 12.63
CA LEU A 10 -12.47 -22.00 11.44
C LEU A 10 -13.12 -20.92 10.53
N PRO A 11 -14.45 -20.83 10.34
CA PRO A 11 -15.01 -19.87 9.39
C PRO A 11 -14.93 -18.41 9.86
N ALA A 12 -14.88 -18.16 11.17
CA ALA A 12 -14.81 -16.79 11.71
C ALA A 12 -13.41 -16.15 11.53
N ILE A 13 -12.34 -16.95 11.62
CA ILE A 13 -10.95 -16.47 11.42
C ILE A 13 -10.71 -16.07 9.95
N ARG A 14 -11.37 -16.74 9.00
CA ARG A 14 -11.21 -16.48 7.55
C ARG A 14 -11.71 -15.11 7.08
N ALA A 15 -12.68 -14.50 7.76
CA ALA A 15 -13.35 -13.31 7.26
C ALA A 15 -12.52 -12.02 7.42
N GLN A 16 -11.67 -11.94 8.45
CA GLN A 16 -10.82 -10.77 8.71
C GLN A 16 -9.60 -10.75 7.77
N ASP A 17 -9.03 -11.92 7.49
CA ASP A 17 -7.78 -12.08 6.73
C ASP A 17 -7.93 -11.70 5.24
N GLN A 18 -9.15 -11.80 4.70
CA GLN A 18 -9.44 -11.48 3.29
C GLN A 18 -9.15 -10.02 2.91
N TYR A 19 -9.24 -9.11 3.88
CA TYR A 19 -9.11 -7.67 3.63
C TYR A 19 -7.74 -7.11 3.99
N LEU A 20 -6.88 -7.91 4.64
CA LEU A 20 -5.53 -7.47 4.95
C LEU A 20 -4.72 -7.27 3.65
N PRO A 21 -3.88 -6.22 3.60
CA PRO A 21 -3.01 -5.97 2.47
C PRO A 21 -1.95 -7.05 2.36
N THR A 22 -1.69 -7.50 1.15
CA THR A 22 -0.58 -8.41 0.86
C THR A 22 0.73 -7.64 0.71
N ARG A 23 1.88 -8.31 0.88
CA ARG A 23 3.19 -7.72 0.54
C ARG A 23 3.26 -7.22 -0.90
N CYS A 24 2.59 -7.91 -1.83
CA CYS A 24 2.49 -7.49 -3.22
C CYS A 24 1.80 -6.13 -3.31
N GLU A 25 0.58 -6.01 -2.81
CA GLU A 25 -0.20 -4.77 -2.87
C GLU A 25 0.51 -3.62 -2.16
N THR A 26 1.08 -3.87 -0.98
CA THR A 26 1.84 -2.87 -0.24
C THR A 26 3.04 -2.37 -1.03
N CYS A 27 3.78 -3.26 -1.72
CA CYS A 27 4.92 -2.83 -2.53
C CYS A 27 4.49 -1.95 -3.70
N VAL A 28 3.35 -2.25 -4.34
CA VAL A 28 2.81 -1.41 -5.42
C VAL A 28 2.42 -0.03 -4.91
N LEU A 29 1.72 0.05 -3.78
CA LEU A 29 1.33 1.33 -3.20
C LEU A 29 2.56 2.13 -2.73
N LEU A 30 3.55 1.47 -2.15
CA LEU A 30 4.85 2.06 -1.82
C LEU A 30 5.53 2.67 -3.04
N GLY A 31 5.59 1.93 -4.15
CA GLY A 31 6.15 2.42 -5.42
C GLY A 31 5.44 3.66 -5.95
N ARG A 32 4.10 3.70 -5.88
CA ARG A 32 3.30 4.89 -6.28
C ARG A 32 3.62 6.11 -5.43
N GLU A 33 3.75 5.94 -4.11
CA GLU A 33 4.11 7.06 -3.23
C GLU A 33 5.55 7.55 -3.49
N PHE A 34 6.48 6.64 -3.79
CA PHE A 34 7.84 7.03 -4.20
C PHE A 34 7.82 7.81 -5.53
N ASP A 35 7.05 7.37 -6.52
CA ASP A 35 6.92 8.10 -7.79
C ASP A 35 6.35 9.50 -7.56
N ASP A 36 5.27 9.62 -6.78
CA ASP A 36 4.67 10.91 -6.41
C ASP A 36 5.65 11.81 -5.64
N TYR A 37 6.45 11.23 -4.74
CA TYR A 37 7.48 11.94 -3.97
C TYR A 37 8.59 12.45 -4.87
N LEU A 38 9.07 11.62 -5.80
CA LEU A 38 10.12 11.97 -6.75
C LEU A 38 9.65 12.99 -7.80
N MET A 39 8.39 12.97 -8.24
CA MET A 39 7.88 13.97 -9.19
C MET A 39 7.85 15.38 -8.61
N LYS A 40 7.70 15.52 -7.28
CA LYS A 40 7.64 16.82 -6.60
C LYS A 40 9.00 17.48 -6.42
N THR A 41 10.10 16.73 -6.53
CA THR A 41 11.47 17.26 -6.43
C THR A 41 12.25 17.10 -7.74
N LYS A 42 13.05 18.09 -8.11
CA LYS A 42 13.95 17.96 -9.27
C LYS A 42 15.35 17.49 -8.88
N LYS A 43 15.68 17.43 -7.58
CA LYS A 43 17.05 17.18 -7.12
C LYS A 43 17.08 15.92 -6.25
N ARG A 44 17.78 14.90 -6.75
CA ARG A 44 18.17 13.74 -5.95
C ARG A 44 19.33 14.13 -5.04
N SER A 45 19.11 14.07 -3.73
CA SER A 45 20.15 14.17 -2.70
C SER A 45 19.98 13.03 -1.70
N GLU A 46 21.04 12.76 -0.92
CA GLU A 46 21.02 11.77 0.17
C GLU A 46 19.98 12.15 1.24
N THR A 47 19.96 13.40 1.68
CA THR A 47 18.96 13.89 2.65
C THR A 47 17.54 13.66 2.15
N HIS A 48 17.28 13.95 0.87
CA HIS A 48 15.95 13.74 0.28
C HIS A 48 15.58 12.26 0.15
N MET A 49 16.57 11.38 -0.05
CA MET A 49 16.34 9.94 -0.05
C MET A 49 15.89 9.45 1.33
N VAL A 50 16.65 9.82 2.37
CA VAL A 50 16.37 9.45 3.77
C VAL A 50 15.02 9.99 4.22
N GLU A 51 14.72 11.27 3.92
CA GLU A 51 13.41 11.85 4.19
C GLU A 51 12.27 11.11 3.49
N GLY A 52 12.49 10.65 2.26
CA GLY A 52 11.52 9.85 1.52
C GLY A 52 11.25 8.52 2.22
N MET A 53 12.31 7.79 2.56
CA MET A 53 12.22 6.50 3.26
C MET A 53 11.52 6.62 4.62
N ASP A 54 11.79 7.71 5.37
CA ASP A 54 11.18 7.96 6.68
C ASP A 54 9.70 8.37 6.64
N ASN A 55 9.23 8.95 5.54
CA ASN A 55 7.91 9.58 5.48
C ASN A 55 6.92 8.87 4.57
N ILE A 56 7.37 8.09 3.57
CA ILE A 56 6.46 7.47 2.62
C ILE A 56 5.51 6.50 3.31
N CYS A 57 5.98 5.64 4.22
CA CYS A 57 5.08 4.73 4.94
C CYS A 57 4.05 5.46 5.80
N LYS A 58 4.39 6.64 6.35
CA LYS A 58 3.45 7.48 7.09
C LYS A 58 2.34 8.03 6.19
N ASN A 59 2.61 8.23 4.90
CA ASN A 59 1.60 8.68 3.95
C ASN A 59 0.57 7.59 3.61
N LEU A 60 0.90 6.30 3.84
CA LEU A 60 -0.01 5.20 3.53
C LEU A 60 -1.25 5.19 4.44
N ILE A 61 -1.22 5.86 5.60
CA ILE A 61 -2.40 6.01 6.48
C ILE A 61 -3.51 6.88 5.86
N ALA A 62 -3.19 7.66 4.83
CA ALA A 62 -4.16 8.45 4.08
C ALA A 62 -5.05 7.57 3.19
N TYR A 63 -4.66 6.32 2.93
CA TYR A 63 -5.51 5.38 2.22
C TYR A 63 -6.71 4.96 3.09
N ARG A 64 -7.75 4.52 2.39
CA ARG A 64 -8.99 3.95 2.89
C ARG A 64 -9.25 2.65 2.16
N LEU A 65 -9.83 1.70 2.88
CA LEU A 65 -10.24 0.41 2.33
C LEU A 65 -11.69 0.48 1.85
N HIS A 66 -11.90 0.24 0.56
CA HIS A 66 -13.20 0.18 -0.11
C HIS A 66 -13.52 -1.29 -0.41
N LYS A 67 -14.35 -1.90 0.43
CA LYS A 67 -14.64 -3.35 0.45
C LYS A 67 -15.42 -3.85 -0.78
N GLU A 68 -16.01 -2.93 -1.53
CA GLU A 68 -16.73 -3.16 -2.78
C GLU A 68 -15.82 -3.35 -4.00
N HIS A 69 -14.52 -3.07 -3.85
CA HIS A 69 -13.53 -3.20 -4.91
C HIS A 69 -12.56 -4.36 -4.64
N GLU A 70 -11.91 -4.82 -5.70
CA GLU A 70 -10.95 -5.93 -5.64
C GLU A 70 -9.52 -5.48 -5.97
N GLY A 71 -8.54 -6.25 -5.48
CA GLY A 71 -7.12 -5.98 -5.67
C GLY A 71 -6.74 -4.56 -5.27
N LEU A 72 -5.83 -3.93 -6.02
CA LEU A 72 -5.34 -2.58 -5.71
C LEU A 72 -6.41 -1.48 -5.75
N ALA A 73 -7.55 -1.69 -6.41
CA ALA A 73 -8.63 -0.70 -6.49
C ALA A 73 -9.35 -0.51 -5.13
N ARG A 74 -9.19 -1.44 -4.20
CA ARG A 74 -9.73 -1.34 -2.84
C ARG A 74 -9.00 -0.32 -1.97
N PHE A 75 -7.82 0.15 -2.37
CA PHE A 75 -7.06 1.15 -1.63
C PHE A 75 -7.14 2.50 -2.34
N GLN A 76 -7.87 3.45 -1.75
CA GLN A 76 -8.02 4.81 -2.31
C GLN A 76 -7.89 5.85 -1.20
N LYS A 77 -7.38 7.04 -1.49
CA LYS A 77 -7.23 8.11 -0.48
C LYS A 77 -8.55 8.82 -0.16
N GLN A 78 -9.56 8.62 -0.99
CA GLN A 78 -10.90 9.19 -0.85
C GLN A 78 -11.73 8.39 0.15
N ASP A 79 -12.64 9.09 0.86
CA ASP A 79 -13.67 8.46 1.67
C ASP A 79 -14.65 7.67 0.80
N SER A 80 -15.29 6.65 1.38
CA SER A 80 -16.41 5.97 0.71
C SER A 80 -17.61 6.92 0.58
N GLN A 81 -18.45 6.70 -0.42
CA GLN A 81 -19.65 7.52 -0.63
C GLN A 81 -20.54 7.56 0.62
N THR A 82 -20.63 6.44 1.35
CA THR A 82 -21.36 6.36 2.61
C THR A 82 -20.73 7.23 3.69
N MET A 83 -19.41 7.17 3.86
CA MET A 83 -18.71 7.97 4.88
C MET A 83 -18.80 9.48 4.56
N GLU A 84 -18.63 9.85 3.29
CA GLU A 84 -18.81 11.23 2.84
C GLU A 84 -20.24 11.73 3.13
N GLY A 85 -21.25 10.90 2.84
CA GLY A 85 -22.65 11.21 3.16
C GLY A 85 -22.91 11.37 4.65
N LEU A 86 -22.34 10.49 5.49
CA LEU A 86 -22.47 10.56 6.95
C LEU A 86 -21.83 11.84 7.51
N LYS A 87 -20.65 12.24 7.00
CA LYS A 87 -19.98 13.50 7.38
C LYS A 87 -20.84 14.72 7.00
N LYS A 88 -21.40 14.75 5.78
CA LYS A 88 -22.30 15.83 5.33
C LYS A 88 -23.58 15.94 6.17
N LEU A 89 -24.21 14.82 6.50
CA LEU A 89 -25.41 14.82 7.36
C LEU A 89 -25.09 15.40 8.73
N ARG A 90 -23.96 15.03 9.32
CA ARG A 90 -23.48 15.59 10.59
C ARG A 90 -23.22 17.09 10.50
N GLU A 91 -22.59 17.57 9.42
CA GLU A 91 -22.36 19.00 9.18
C GLU A 91 -23.68 19.79 9.06
N GLN A 92 -24.76 19.15 8.62
CA GLN A 92 -26.11 19.71 8.56
C GLN A 92 -26.86 19.67 9.90
N GLY A 93 -26.22 19.22 10.98
CA GLY A 93 -26.82 19.13 12.32
C GLY A 93 -27.64 17.86 12.57
N VAL A 94 -27.61 16.89 11.65
CA VAL A 94 -28.20 15.57 11.89
C VAL A 94 -27.31 14.81 12.87
N GLN A 95 -27.91 14.27 13.93
CA GLN A 95 -27.21 13.39 14.85
C GLN A 95 -26.89 12.06 14.17
N VAL A 96 -25.60 11.82 13.91
CA VAL A 96 -25.09 10.57 13.33
C VAL A 96 -24.28 9.84 14.38
N GLU A 97 -24.71 8.62 14.74
CA GLU A 97 -24.06 7.79 15.75
C GLU A 97 -23.38 6.59 15.09
N LEU A 98 -22.05 6.61 15.04
CA LEU A 98 -21.23 5.49 14.52
C LEU A 98 -20.67 4.60 15.63
N GLY A 99 -21.03 4.86 16.89
CA GLY A 99 -20.48 4.17 18.06
C GLY A 99 -19.07 4.63 18.45
N LEU A 100 -18.54 5.68 17.82
CA LEU A 100 -17.29 6.35 18.18
C LEU A 100 -17.38 7.88 18.05
N PRO A 101 -16.62 8.63 18.85
CA PRO A 101 -16.54 10.08 18.74
C PRO A 101 -16.12 10.56 17.32
N PRO A 102 -16.70 11.67 16.82
CA PRO A 102 -16.39 12.29 15.53
C PRO A 102 -14.92 12.43 15.16
N GLU A 103 -14.07 12.68 16.16
CA GLU A 103 -12.64 12.94 16.02
C GLU A 103 -11.88 11.70 15.54
N PHE A 104 -12.49 10.52 15.71
CA PHE A 104 -11.90 9.24 15.35
C PHE A 104 -12.43 8.67 14.04
N TRP A 105 -13.34 9.35 13.34
CA TRP A 105 -13.91 8.86 12.08
C TRP A 105 -12.88 8.78 10.96
N ASP A 106 -11.78 9.52 11.07
CA ASP A 106 -10.68 9.57 10.10
C ASP A 106 -9.46 8.73 10.50
N GLN A 107 -9.56 7.97 11.61
CA GLN A 107 -8.49 7.05 12.00
C GLN A 107 -8.36 5.91 10.98
N PRO A 108 -7.12 5.42 10.75
CA PRO A 108 -6.90 4.30 9.84
C PRO A 108 -7.58 3.04 10.37
N SER A 109 -8.15 2.25 9.45
CA SER A 109 -8.68 0.94 9.79
C SER A 109 -7.53 -0.04 10.08
N VAL A 110 -7.85 -1.22 10.62
CA VAL A 110 -6.86 -2.27 10.91
C VAL A 110 -6.09 -2.66 9.65
N GLU A 111 -6.77 -2.74 8.51
CA GLU A 111 -6.17 -3.07 7.23
C GLU A 111 -5.21 -1.98 6.73
N ILE A 112 -5.53 -0.70 6.98
CA ILE A 112 -4.65 0.43 6.64
C ILE A 112 -3.47 0.55 7.61
N ALA A 113 -3.68 0.24 8.89
CA ALA A 113 -2.59 0.16 9.86
C ALA A 113 -1.61 -0.98 9.50
N GLU A 114 -2.13 -2.13 9.08
CA GLU A 114 -1.30 -3.24 8.58
C GLU A 114 -0.59 -2.89 7.27
N LEU A 115 -1.24 -2.11 6.38
CA LEU A 115 -0.62 -1.60 5.15
C LEU A 115 0.63 -0.78 5.47
N GLN A 116 0.52 0.13 6.42
CA GLN A 116 1.65 0.92 6.92
C GLN A 116 2.74 0.02 7.52
N ARG A 117 2.37 -0.91 8.40
CA ARG A 117 3.31 -1.81 9.07
C ARG A 117 4.11 -2.67 8.08
N ILE A 118 3.46 -3.19 7.04
CA ILE A 118 4.12 -3.94 5.97
C ILE A 118 5.05 -3.04 5.16
N CYS A 119 4.67 -1.78 4.90
CA CYS A 119 5.52 -0.80 4.23
C CYS A 119 6.81 -0.56 5.01
N GLU A 120 6.69 -0.30 6.32
CA GLU A 120 7.84 -0.10 7.22
C GLU A 120 8.76 -1.32 7.18
N THR A 121 8.18 -2.53 7.25
CA THR A 121 8.93 -3.79 7.13
C THR A 121 9.66 -3.90 5.78
N ILE A 122 9.06 -3.45 4.67
CA ILE A 122 9.71 -3.47 3.35
C ILE A 122 10.87 -2.48 3.30
N ILE A 123 10.69 -1.25 3.80
CA ILE A 123 11.77 -0.26 3.82
C ILE A 123 12.94 -0.75 4.68
N GLU A 124 12.66 -1.26 5.88
CA GLU A 124 13.67 -1.80 6.79
C GLU A 124 14.45 -2.97 6.19
N GLN A 125 13.77 -3.90 5.51
CA GLN A 125 14.42 -5.11 4.96
C GLN A 125 15.17 -4.88 3.66
N TYR A 126 14.81 -3.85 2.89
CA TYR A 126 15.32 -3.61 1.54
C TYR A 126 15.90 -2.20 1.38
N GLU A 127 16.39 -1.61 2.46
CA GLU A 127 17.02 -0.29 2.49
C GLU A 127 18.10 -0.15 1.41
N ASP A 128 19.06 -1.07 1.38
CA ASP A 128 20.16 -1.11 0.40
C ASP A 128 19.68 -1.16 -1.07
N VAL A 129 18.60 -1.89 -1.33
CA VAL A 129 17.97 -1.99 -2.64
C VAL A 129 17.31 -0.65 -3.02
N VAL A 130 16.58 -0.03 -2.09
CA VAL A 130 15.92 1.26 -2.30
C VAL A 130 16.95 2.36 -2.53
N GLU A 131 18.04 2.38 -1.77
CA GLU A 131 19.16 3.30 -1.97
C GLU A 131 19.77 3.14 -3.37
N THR A 132 20.06 1.89 -3.77
CA THR A 132 20.61 1.59 -5.09
C THR A 132 19.67 2.07 -6.18
N TRP A 133 18.38 1.76 -6.07
CA TRP A 133 17.36 2.20 -7.02
C TRP A 133 17.29 3.73 -7.12
N TYR A 134 17.29 4.44 -5.98
CA TYR A 134 17.17 5.89 -5.93
C TYR A 134 18.28 6.60 -6.72
N TRP A 135 19.50 6.05 -6.72
CA TRP A 135 20.63 6.65 -7.44
C TRP A 135 20.75 6.21 -8.91
N LYS A 136 20.16 5.07 -9.28
CA LYS A 136 20.18 4.59 -10.66
C LYS A 136 19.19 5.37 -11.54
N LYS A 137 19.65 5.75 -12.74
CA LYS A 137 18.80 6.38 -13.76
C LYS A 137 18.13 5.29 -14.60
N GLY A 138 16.89 5.51 -15.01
CA GLY A 138 16.12 4.59 -15.86
C GLY A 138 15.48 3.40 -15.12
N TRP A 139 15.87 3.15 -13.87
CA TRP A 139 15.24 2.11 -13.07
C TRP A 139 13.85 2.54 -12.58
N ASN A 140 12.87 1.66 -12.76
CA ASN A 140 11.53 1.84 -12.18
C ASN A 140 11.43 1.04 -10.87
N PHE A 141 10.72 1.59 -9.89
CA PHE A 141 10.62 0.97 -8.55
C PHE A 141 9.94 -0.40 -8.62
N MET A 142 8.95 -0.53 -9.50
CA MET A 142 8.10 -1.72 -9.62
C MET A 142 8.87 -2.97 -10.06
N GLY A 143 9.76 -2.85 -11.04
CA GLY A 143 10.60 -3.95 -11.51
C GLY A 143 11.75 -4.21 -10.53
N GLU A 144 12.55 -3.18 -10.25
CA GLU A 144 13.84 -3.34 -9.58
C GLU A 144 13.71 -3.59 -8.08
N VAL A 145 12.74 -2.95 -7.43
CA VAL A 145 12.50 -3.11 -6.00
C VAL A 145 11.41 -4.15 -5.77
N CYS A 146 10.21 -3.97 -6.34
CA CYS A 146 9.09 -4.86 -6.02
C CYS A 146 9.25 -6.26 -6.62
N GLN A 147 9.29 -6.38 -7.95
CA GLN A 147 9.29 -7.67 -8.63
C GLN A 147 10.57 -8.47 -8.35
N HIS A 148 11.74 -7.85 -8.52
CA HIS A 148 13.02 -8.55 -8.48
C HIS A 148 13.58 -8.78 -7.07
N ARG A 149 13.04 -8.12 -6.04
CA ARG A 149 13.55 -8.19 -4.66
C ARG A 149 12.45 -8.49 -3.65
N VAL A 150 11.53 -7.57 -3.41
CA VAL A 150 10.51 -7.68 -2.34
C VAL A 150 9.60 -8.89 -2.53
N LEU A 151 9.27 -9.21 -3.78
CA LEU A 151 8.35 -10.28 -4.19
C LEU A 151 9.07 -11.47 -4.84
N ARG A 152 10.39 -11.58 -4.68
CA ARG A 152 11.18 -12.63 -5.30
C ARG A 152 10.67 -14.01 -4.86
N GLY A 153 10.20 -14.80 -5.82
CA GLY A 153 9.63 -16.13 -5.59
C GLY A 153 8.25 -16.13 -4.90
N GLY A 154 7.62 -14.96 -4.80
CA GLY A 154 6.28 -14.79 -4.24
C GLY A 154 5.21 -14.55 -5.31
N ASP A 155 4.06 -14.07 -4.86
CA ASP A 155 2.96 -13.67 -5.73
C ASP A 155 3.26 -12.33 -6.43
N LEU A 156 3.06 -12.30 -7.74
CA LEU A 156 3.23 -11.14 -8.62
C LEU A 156 1.91 -10.69 -9.25
N SER A 157 0.78 -11.32 -8.89
CA SER A 157 -0.53 -11.10 -9.49
C SER A 157 -1.02 -9.64 -9.37
N CYS A 158 -0.56 -8.92 -8.35
CA CYS A 158 -0.93 -7.53 -8.12
C CYS A 158 -0.13 -6.53 -8.97
N LEU A 159 1.00 -6.94 -9.57
CA LEU A 159 1.85 -6.02 -10.32
C LEU A 159 1.13 -5.57 -11.59
N PRO A 160 1.18 -4.27 -11.95
CA PRO A 160 0.78 -3.86 -13.27
C PRO A 160 1.65 -4.60 -14.30
N LYS A 161 1.06 -4.95 -15.44
CA LYS A 161 1.84 -5.51 -16.54
C LYS A 161 2.85 -4.44 -16.97
N LEU A 162 4.11 -4.61 -16.59
CA LEU A 162 5.20 -3.77 -17.06
C LEU A 162 5.36 -4.06 -18.56
N ASP A 163 5.38 -3.01 -19.38
CA ASP A 163 5.79 -3.16 -20.77
C ASP A 163 7.21 -3.76 -20.80
N PRO A 164 7.50 -4.70 -21.72
CA PRO A 164 8.83 -5.29 -21.80
C PRO A 164 9.88 -4.19 -21.96
N GLU A 165 10.98 -4.30 -21.21
CA GLU A 165 12.16 -3.45 -21.42
C GLU A 165 12.51 -3.46 -22.92
N PRO A 166 12.82 -2.30 -23.53
CA PRO A 166 13.39 -2.30 -24.86
C PRO A 166 14.67 -3.13 -24.82
N ALA A 167 14.75 -4.14 -25.70
CA ALA A 167 15.92 -4.97 -25.84
C ALA A 167 17.14 -4.06 -26.00
N ASN A 168 18.10 -4.27 -25.12
CA ASN A 168 19.46 -3.78 -25.17
C ASN A 168 20.06 -4.00 -26.57
N GLU A 169 20.07 -2.94 -27.39
CA GLU A 169 20.95 -2.79 -28.56
C GLU A 169 22.39 -2.54 -28.09
N GLU A 170 22.98 -3.54 -27.44
CA GLU A 170 24.44 -3.64 -27.31
C GLU A 170 24.85 -4.97 -27.92
N ASN A 171 25.02 -4.97 -29.26
CA ASN A 171 25.98 -5.77 -30.02
C ASN A 171 25.72 -5.60 -31.53
N GLU A 172 26.12 -4.47 -32.11
CA GLU A 172 26.46 -4.36 -33.54
C GLU A 172 27.29 -3.09 -33.81
N PHE A 173 28.59 -3.14 -33.47
CA PHE A 173 29.75 -2.91 -34.37
C PHE A 173 31.08 -2.96 -33.61
#